data_AF-A0A1J3F9E9-F1
#
_entry.id   AF-A0A1J3F9E9-F1
#
_cell.length_a   1.000
_cell.length_b   1.000
_cell.length_c   1.000
_cell.angle_alpha   90.00
_cell.angle_beta   90.00
_cell.angle_gamma   90.00
#
_symmetry.space_group_name_H-M   'P 1'
#
loop_
_entity.id
_entity.type
_entity.pdbx_description
1 polymer ?
#
loop_
_entity_poly.entity_id
_entity_poly.type
_entity_poly.pdbx_seq_one_letter_code
_entity_poly.pdbx_strand_id
1 'polypeptide(L)'
;DHMANALSKTFKSPVVDIIQSLPQHQQIIVCCAAKAFRGCKKDATIVELNKLYVELCKSWTISPAGITEFTNMCTVLNDQGILKIDQARGNKVKRVSLRVDETDITFALQGKRFFRNCLL
;
A
#
# COMPACT_ATOMS: atom_id res chain seq x y z
N ASP A 1 -33.09 -9.67 0.59
CA ASP A 1 -31.72 -10.24 0.57
C ASP A 1 -30.83 -9.84 1.75
N HIS A 2 -31.20 -10.19 2.98
CA HIS A 2 -30.32 -10.02 4.14
C HIS A 2 -29.23 -11.10 4.21
N MET A 3 -29.56 -12.34 3.82
CA MET A 3 -28.61 -13.46 3.83
C MET A 3 -27.50 -13.29 2.78
N ALA A 4 -27.83 -12.86 1.55
CA ALA A 4 -26.82 -12.59 0.53
C ALA A 4 -25.87 -11.43 0.92
N ASN A 5 -26.38 -10.40 1.59
CA ASN A 5 -25.55 -9.31 2.12
C ASN A 5 -24.72 -9.72 3.34
N ALA A 6 -25.21 -10.64 4.18
CA ALA A 6 -24.43 -11.18 5.28
C ALA A 6 -23.28 -12.05 4.77
N LEU A 7 -23.57 -12.96 3.83
CA LEU A 7 -22.58 -13.84 3.21
C LEU A 7 -21.53 -13.03 2.43
N SER A 8 -21.93 -12.03 1.64
CA SER A 8 -20.96 -11.20 0.90
C SER A 8 -20.03 -10.41 1.82
N LYS A 9 -20.48 -9.99 3.01
CA LYS A 9 -19.62 -9.38 4.04
C LYS A 9 -18.68 -10.39 4.70
N THR A 10 -19.07 -11.65 4.83
CA THR A 10 -18.22 -12.71 5.38
C THR A 10 -17.14 -13.16 4.39
N PHE A 11 -17.43 -13.12 3.08
CA PHE A 11 -16.50 -13.55 2.03
C PHE A 11 -15.70 -12.41 1.39
N LYS A 12 -16.03 -11.14 1.66
CA LYS A 12 -15.18 -10.00 1.29
C LYS A 12 -13.96 -9.97 2.21
N SER A 13 -12.77 -10.00 1.62
CA SER A 13 -11.52 -9.77 2.36
C SER A 13 -11.63 -8.41 3.07
N PRO A 14 -11.64 -8.34 4.42
CA PRO A 14 -11.74 -7.07 5.14
C PRO A 14 -10.62 -6.09 4.76
N VAL A 15 -9.49 -6.63 4.32
CA VAL A 15 -8.34 -5.87 3.81
C VAL A 15 -8.71 -5.06 2.56
N VAL A 16 -9.53 -5.62 1.66
CA VAL A 16 -9.96 -4.91 0.44
C VAL A 16 -10.77 -3.67 0.80
N ASP A 17 -11.72 -3.79 1.72
CA ASP A 17 -12.55 -2.68 2.17
C ASP A 17 -11.69 -1.61 2.88
N ILE A 18 -10.72 -2.02 3.70
CA ILE A 18 -9.75 -1.11 4.31
C ILE A 18 -8.98 -0.35 3.22
N ILE A 19 -8.36 -1.04 2.26
CA ILE A 19 -7.55 -0.41 1.19
C ILE A 19 -8.39 0.57 0.37
N GLN A 20 -9.64 0.24 0.07
CA GLN A 20 -10.55 1.12 -0.69
C GLN A 20 -10.91 2.40 0.08
N SER A 21 -11.02 2.31 1.41
CA SER A 21 -11.33 3.44 2.30
C SER A 21 -10.14 4.37 2.58
N LEU A 22 -8.92 3.94 2.28
CA LEU A 22 -7.71 4.74 2.52
C LEU A 22 -7.73 6.08 1.74
N PRO A 23 -7.20 7.16 2.35
CA PRO A 23 -6.87 8.39 1.64
C PRO A 23 -5.96 8.15 0.43
N GLN A 24 -6.04 9.03 -0.56
CA GLN A 24 -5.36 8.87 -1.85
C GLN A 24 -3.86 8.55 -1.72
N HIS A 25 -3.10 9.35 -0.96
CA HIS A 25 -1.67 9.12 -0.80
C HIS A 25 -1.33 7.77 -0.14
N GLN A 26 -2.16 7.28 0.78
CA GLN A 26 -1.97 5.96 1.38
C GLN A 26 -2.22 4.85 0.35
N GLN A 27 -3.21 5.00 -0.53
CA GLN A 27 -3.43 4.06 -1.65
C GLN A 27 -2.26 4.06 -2.64
N ILE A 28 -1.67 5.22 -2.92
CA ILE A 28 -0.45 5.36 -3.72
C ILE A 28 0.70 4.57 -3.10
N ILE A 29 0.93 4.72 -1.80
CA ILE A 29 1.98 4.00 -1.08
C ILE A 29 1.77 2.48 -1.16
N VAL A 30 0.53 2.01 -0.97
CA VAL A 30 0.20 0.58 -1.11
C VAL A 30 0.45 0.08 -2.53
N CYS A 31 0.12 0.86 -3.57
CA CYS A 31 0.48 0.52 -4.95
C CYS A 31 1.98 0.44 -5.18
N CYS A 32 2.74 1.41 -4.68
CA CYS A 32 4.20 1.41 -4.76
C CYS A 32 4.80 0.18 -4.09
N ALA A 33 4.30 -0.21 -2.91
CA ALA A 33 4.76 -1.39 -2.19
C ALA A 33 4.47 -2.68 -2.98
N ALA A 34 3.25 -2.84 -3.51
CA ALA A 34 2.89 -3.97 -4.36
C ALA A 34 3.79 -4.05 -5.61
N LYS A 35 4.01 -2.92 -6.28
CA LYS A 35 4.90 -2.84 -7.45
C LYS A 35 6.36 -3.16 -7.08
N ALA A 36 6.85 -2.67 -5.94
CA ALA A 36 8.23 -2.83 -5.50
C ALA A 36 8.56 -4.25 -5.04
N PHE A 37 7.56 -4.98 -4.52
CA PHE A 37 7.74 -6.32 -3.95
C PHE A 37 7.25 -7.44 -4.85
N ARG A 38 6.94 -7.11 -6.11
CA ARG A 38 6.59 -8.09 -7.13
C ARG A 38 7.82 -8.98 -7.42
N GLY A 39 7.66 -10.30 -7.33
CA GLY A 39 8.73 -11.27 -7.57
C GLY A 39 9.62 -11.57 -6.36
N CYS A 40 10.95 -11.53 -6.55
CA CYS A 40 11.93 -12.01 -5.56
C CYS A 40 12.23 -11.00 -4.43
N LYS A 41 12.03 -9.69 -4.66
CA LYS A 41 12.25 -8.66 -3.63
C LYS A 41 11.04 -8.66 -2.69
N LYS A 42 11.25 -8.92 -1.40
CA LYS A 42 10.16 -9.00 -0.40
C LYS A 42 10.03 -7.76 0.48
N ASP A 43 11.02 -6.88 0.43
CA ASP A 43 11.07 -5.65 1.21
C ASP A 43 11.93 -4.56 0.53
N ALA A 44 11.82 -3.33 1.00
CA ALA A 44 12.68 -2.21 0.61
C ALA A 44 12.90 -1.30 1.80
N THR A 45 13.94 -0.47 1.75
CA THR A 45 14.10 0.61 2.72
C THR A 45 12.98 1.66 2.55
N ILE A 46 12.65 2.36 3.64
CA ILE A 46 11.64 3.43 3.59
C ILE A 46 11.99 4.52 2.57
N VAL A 47 13.28 4.76 2.35
CA VAL A 47 13.79 5.74 1.39
C VAL A 47 13.63 5.25 -0.05
N GLU A 48 13.90 3.98 -0.34
CA GLU A 48 13.62 3.39 -1.66
C GLU A 48 12.13 3.47 -2.00
N LEU A 49 11.26 3.14 -1.04
CA LEU A 49 9.82 3.20 -1.25
C LEU A 49 9.33 4.66 -1.44
N ASN A 50 9.90 5.62 -0.71
CA ASN A 50 9.59 7.04 -0.89
C ASN A 50 9.96 7.55 -2.29
N LYS A 51 11.10 7.12 -2.84
CA LYS A 51 11.49 7.48 -4.21
C LYS A 51 10.45 7.01 -5.22
N LEU A 52 10.04 5.74 -5.14
CA LEU A 52 8.98 5.20 -6.00
C LEU A 52 7.67 5.96 -5.85
N TYR A 53 7.29 6.29 -4.61
CA TYR A 53 6.10 7.11 -4.35
C TYR A 53 6.17 8.49 -4.99
N VAL A 54 7.32 9.18 -4.90
CA VAL A 54 7.52 10.50 -5.50
C VAL A 54 7.46 10.42 -7.03
N GLU A 55 8.12 9.43 -7.63
CA GLU A 55 8.09 9.22 -9.09
C GLU A 55 6.69 8.93 -9.59
N LEU A 56 5.95 8.10 -8.86
CA LEU A 56 4.59 7.72 -9.21
C LEU A 56 3.60 8.87 -9.00
N CYS A 57 3.75 9.68 -7.95
CA CYS A 57 2.99 10.93 -7.81
C CYS A 57 3.24 11.88 -8.98
N LYS A 58 4.50 12.05 -9.39
CA LYS A 58 4.89 12.92 -10.52
C LYS A 58 4.31 12.45 -11.85
N SER A 59 4.42 11.15 -12.17
CA SER A 59 3.85 10.59 -13.41
C SER A 59 2.33 10.74 -13.47
N TRP A 60 1.72 10.89 -12.30
CA TRP A 60 0.29 11.07 -12.10
C TRP A 60 -0.13 12.52 -11.86
N THR A 61 0.79 13.48 -11.99
CA THR A 61 0.53 14.92 -11.79
C THR A 61 -0.02 15.26 -10.39
N ILE A 62 0.33 14.46 -9.38
CA ILE A 62 0.00 14.69 -7.97
C ILE A 62 1.22 15.25 -7.24
N SER A 63 1.01 16.27 -6.41
CA SER A 63 2.06 16.77 -5.53
C SER A 63 2.39 15.74 -4.45
N PRO A 64 3.63 15.21 -4.41
CA PRO A 64 4.00 14.25 -3.38
C PRO A 64 4.10 14.94 -2.02
N ALA A 65 3.63 14.25 -0.98
CA ALA A 65 3.91 14.61 0.40
C ALA A 65 5.42 14.54 0.72
N GLY A 66 5.88 15.32 1.70
CA GLY A 66 7.26 15.28 2.18
C GLY A 66 7.63 13.94 2.82
N ILE A 67 8.93 13.71 3.04
CA ILE A 67 9.44 12.45 3.60
C ILE A 67 8.89 12.15 4.99
N THR A 68 8.65 13.19 5.81
CA THR A 68 8.09 13.06 7.16
C THR A 68 6.64 12.60 7.09
N GLU A 69 5.80 13.27 6.29
CA GLU A 69 4.40 12.89 6.08
C GLU A 69 4.28 11.50 5.46
N PHE A 70 5.14 11.19 4.48
CA PHE A 70 5.24 9.85 3.90
C PHE A 70 5.55 8.79 4.95
N THR A 71 6.54 9.04 5.82
CA THR A 71 6.91 8.11 6.89
C THR A 71 5.76 7.91 7.87
N ASN A 72 5.04 8.98 8.22
CA ASN A 72 3.86 8.90 9.08
C ASN A 72 2.74 8.07 8.41
N MET A 73 2.49 8.25 7.11
CA MET A 73 1.54 7.44 6.37
C MET A 73 1.95 5.95 6.33
N CYS A 74 3.24 5.65 6.17
CA CYS A 74 3.73 4.28 6.27
C CYS A 74 3.49 3.68 7.67
N THR A 75 3.66 4.48 8.74
CA THR A 75 3.35 4.05 10.11
C THR A 75 1.85 3.75 10.28
N VAL A 76 0.96 4.62 9.79
CA VAL A 76 -0.50 4.38 9.81
C VAL A 76 -0.85 3.08 9.08
N LEU A 77 -0.26 2.84 7.90
CA LEU A 77 -0.44 1.61 7.15
C LEU A 77 0.12 0.38 7.88
N ASN A 78 1.17 0.54 8.69
CA ASN A 78 1.67 -0.53 9.54
C ASN A 78 0.71 -0.85 10.70
N ASP A 79 0.12 0.17 11.31
CA ASP A 79 -0.84 0.03 12.41
C ASP A 79 -2.16 -0.61 11.93
N GLN A 80 -2.54 -0.37 10.68
CA GLN A 80 -3.65 -1.04 10.00
C GLN A 80 -3.32 -2.45 9.51
N GLY A 81 -2.08 -2.92 9.71
CA GLY A 81 -1.65 -4.25 9.32
C GLY A 81 -1.49 -4.45 7.80
N ILE A 82 -1.34 -3.38 7.03
CA ILE A 82 -1.12 -3.44 5.57
C ILE A 82 0.37 -3.55 5.26
N LEU A 83 1.16 -2.70 5.90
CA LEU A 83 2.62 -2.71 5.82
C LEU A 83 3.23 -3.34 7.08
N LYS A 84 4.47 -3.80 6.97
CA LYS A 84 5.33 -4.11 8.11
C LYS A 84 6.54 -3.21 8.04
N ILE A 85 6.75 -2.41 9.09
CA ILE A 85 7.99 -1.63 9.24
C ILE A 85 8.89 -2.37 10.23
N ASP A 86 10.00 -2.92 9.74
CA ASP A 86 11.02 -3.56 10.55
C ASP A 86 12.21 -2.62 10.76
N GLN A 87 12.64 -2.50 12.01
CA GLN A 87 13.89 -1.83 12.38
C GLN A 87 14.73 -2.81 13.21
N ALA A 88 15.74 -3.41 12.60
CA ALA A 88 16.65 -4.31 13.31
C ALA A 88 17.40 -3.52 14.40
N ARG A 89 17.51 -4.09 15.61
CA ARG A 89 18.29 -3.48 16.71
C ARG A 89 19.74 -3.27 16.23
N GLY A 90 20.19 -2.02 16.19
CA GLY A 90 21.52 -1.63 15.70
C GLY A 90 21.55 -1.12 14.26
N ASN A 91 20.47 -1.31 13.48
CA ASN A 91 20.36 -0.75 12.14
C ASN A 91 19.55 0.55 12.16
N LYS A 92 20.13 1.64 11.65
CA LYS A 92 19.43 2.94 11.53
C LYS A 92 18.38 2.95 10.41
N VAL A 93 18.35 1.90 9.58
CA VAL A 93 17.51 1.83 8.39
C VAL A 93 16.22 1.07 8.67
N LYS A 94 15.07 1.74 8.45
CA LYS A 94 13.75 1.12 8.48
C LYS A 94 13.48 0.43 7.14
N ARG A 95 13.09 -0.85 7.19
CA ARG A 95 12.65 -1.64 6.04
C ARG A 95 11.14 -1.82 6.07
N VAL A 96 10.53 -1.90 4.89
CA VAL A 96 9.10 -1.99 4.65
C VAL A 96 8.82 -3.24 3.83
N SER A 97 7.84 -4.05 4.25
CA SER A 97 7.28 -5.16 3.49
C SER A 97 5.75 -5.15 3.55
N LEU A 98 5.09 -5.95 2.70
CA LEU A 98 3.63 -6.14 2.73
C LEU A 98 3.24 -7.22 3.73
N ARG A 99 2.13 -7.00 4.45
CA ARG A 99 1.47 -8.01 5.31
C ARG A 99 0.21 -8.60 4.66
N VAL A 100 -0.22 -8.01 3.57
CA VAL A 100 -1.41 -8.39 2.81
C VAL A 100 -1.03 -8.94 1.46
N ASP A 101 -1.91 -9.72 0.85
CA ASP A 101 -1.66 -10.34 -0.44
C ASP A 101 -1.69 -9.29 -1.59
N GLU A 102 -0.83 -9.47 -2.59
CA GLU A 102 -0.79 -8.61 -3.78
C GLU A 102 -2.10 -8.65 -4.57
N THR A 103 -2.79 -9.80 -4.57
CA THR A 103 -4.09 -9.98 -5.23
C THR A 103 -5.19 -9.15 -4.56
N ASP A 104 -5.19 -9.06 -3.23
CA ASP A 104 -6.13 -8.21 -2.49
C ASP A 104 -5.89 -6.72 -2.79
N ILE A 105 -4.63 -6.29 -2.88
CA ILE A 105 -4.27 -4.93 -3.28
C ILE A 105 -4.74 -4.63 -4.70
N THR A 106 -4.45 -5.55 -5.63
CA THR A 106 -4.83 -5.41 -7.04
C THR A 106 -6.34 -5.35 -7.17
N PHE A 107 -7.05 -6.23 -6.48
CA PHE A 107 -8.49 -6.27 -6.47
C PHE A 107 -9.11 -4.99 -5.85
N ALA A 108 -8.51 -4.46 -4.79
CA ALA A 108 -8.97 -3.23 -4.15
C ALA A 108 -8.78 -1.99 -5.04
N LEU A 109 -7.67 -1.92 -5.80
CA LEU A 109 -7.27 -0.74 -6.56
C LEU A 109 -7.65 -0.79 -8.06
N GLN A 110 -7.98 -1.96 -8.64
CA GLN A 110 -8.31 -2.12 -10.07
C GLN A 110 -9.48 -1.26 -10.58
N GLY A 111 -10.41 -0.88 -9.69
CA GLY A 111 -11.56 -0.03 -9.99
C GLY A 111 -11.19 1.44 -10.17
N LYS A 112 -9.99 1.83 -9.74
CA LYS A 112 -9.46 3.18 -9.87
C LYS A 112 -8.48 3.20 -11.03
N ARG A 113 -8.90 3.76 -12.18
CA ARG A 113 -8.11 3.85 -13.43
C ARG A 113 -6.66 4.26 -13.20
N PHE A 114 -6.48 5.17 -12.26
CA PHE A 114 -5.21 5.65 -11.75
C PHE A 114 -4.19 4.53 -11.43
N PHE A 115 -4.60 3.53 -10.65
CA PHE A 115 -3.72 2.48 -10.15
C PHE A 115 -3.54 1.31 -11.11
N ARG A 116 -4.43 1.18 -12.09
CA ARG A 116 -4.38 0.10 -13.08
C ARG A 116 -3.05 0.11 -13.83
N ASN A 117 -2.53 1.28 -14.20
CA ASN A 117 -1.24 1.39 -14.90
C ASN A 117 -0.01 1.14 -14.00
N CYS A 118 -0.18 1.19 -12.67
CA CYS A 118 0.89 0.92 -11.70
C CYS A 118 1.08 -0.59 -11.47
N LEU A 119 -0.02 -1.35 -11.48
CA LEU A 119 -0.08 -2.79 -11.14
C LEU A 119 -0.09 -3.74 -12.36
N LEU A 120 -0.33 -3.23 -13.58
CA LEU A 120 -0.04 -3.96 -14.82
C LEU A 120 1.48 -4.14 -14.98
#